data_AF-A0A7C3F2G0-F1
#
_entry.id   AF-A0A7C3F2G0-F1
#
_cell.length_a   1.000
_cell.length_b   1.000
_cell.length_c   1.000
_cell.angle_alpha   90.00
_cell.angle_beta   90.00
_cell.angle_gamma   90.00
#
_symmetry.space_group_name_H-M   'P 1'
#
loop_
_entity.id
_entity.type
_entity.pdbx_description
1 polymer ?
#
loop_
_entity_poly.entity_id
_entity_poly.type
_entity_poly.pdbx_seq_one_letter_code
_entity_poly.pdbx_strand_id
1 'polypeptide(L)'
;MFGLEKYDALFVVWSFLFQIFLIIHFAVRKWNLYLIMRYGWIFYAFSIAAVVVSFILLLGGKTWSFWLGGFIFFIWANFGFTVEYVMRIEWRDPISWPIFAPYVLLYLATVMFYWWPLALISRPLWYVYAVLFIASTVLNVTSH
;
A
#
# COMPACT_ATOMS: atom_id res chain seq x y z
N MET A 1 -4.83 -15.27 -27.53
CA MET A 1 -5.10 -14.98 -26.10
C MET A 1 -4.30 -13.76 -25.68
N PHE A 2 -4.78 -12.55 -26.03
CA PHE A 2 -4.16 -11.27 -25.65
C PHE A 2 -5.24 -10.30 -25.16
N GLY A 3 -5.97 -10.72 -24.13
CA GLY A 3 -6.89 -9.84 -23.42
C GLY A 3 -6.73 -10.15 -21.95
N LEU A 4 -5.97 -9.33 -21.23
CA LEU A 4 -6.19 -9.23 -19.79
C LEU A 4 -7.70 -8.95 -19.64
N GLU A 5 -8.41 -9.83 -18.94
CA GLU A 5 -9.79 -9.53 -18.59
C GLU A 5 -9.81 -8.16 -17.93
N LYS A 6 -10.79 -7.31 -18.26
CA LYS A 6 -10.86 -5.90 -17.82
C LYS A 6 -10.50 -5.69 -16.34
N TYR A 7 -10.89 -6.64 -15.49
CA TYR A 7 -10.61 -6.63 -14.06
C TYR A 7 -9.16 -7.00 -13.68
N ASP A 8 -8.49 -7.87 -14.44
CA ASP A 8 -7.07 -8.16 -14.23
C ASP A 8 -6.22 -6.94 -14.60
N ALA A 9 -6.55 -6.28 -15.71
CA ALA A 9 -5.91 -5.02 -16.09
C ALA A 9 -6.10 -3.94 -15.02
N LEU A 10 -7.34 -3.80 -14.49
CA LEU A 10 -7.63 -2.87 -13.39
C LEU A 10 -6.79 -3.19 -12.15
N PHE A 11 -6.73 -4.47 -11.74
CA PHE A 11 -5.93 -4.88 -10.59
C PHE A 11 -4.44 -4.58 -10.81
N VAL A 12 -3.88 -4.91 -11.97
CA VAL A 12 -2.47 -4.65 -12.30
C VAL A 12 -2.18 -3.14 -12.21
N VAL A 13 -2.98 -2.31 -12.90
CA VAL A 13 -2.79 -0.85 -12.86
C VAL A 13 -2.87 -0.34 -11.43
N TRP A 14 -3.84 -0.81 -10.66
CA TRP A 14 -4.04 -0.38 -9.28
C TRP A 14 -2.89 -0.80 -8.35
N SER A 15 -2.44 -2.05 -8.42
CA SER A 15 -1.31 -2.54 -7.63
C SER A 15 -0.04 -1.71 -7.89
N PHE A 16 0.28 -1.45 -9.16
CA PHE A 16 1.45 -0.64 -9.51
C PHE A 16 1.29 0.83 -9.10
N LEU A 17 0.09 1.40 -9.24
CA LEU A 17 -0.21 2.74 -8.75
C LEU A 17 0.05 2.83 -7.25
N PHE A 18 -0.50 1.90 -6.45
CA PHE A 18 -0.27 1.84 -5.01
C PHE A 18 1.24 1.77 -4.67
N GLN A 19 1.99 0.92 -5.37
CA GLN A 19 3.43 0.76 -5.13
C GLN A 19 4.22 2.03 -5.48
N ILE A 20 3.87 2.71 -6.57
CA ILE A 20 4.47 3.99 -6.96
C ILE A 20 4.17 5.07 -5.91
N PHE A 21 2.93 5.15 -5.43
CA PHE A 21 2.55 6.10 -4.37
C PHE A 21 3.34 5.86 -3.08
N LEU A 22 3.57 4.60 -2.69
CA LEU A 22 4.44 4.28 -1.55
C LEU A 22 5.88 4.76 -1.76
N ILE A 23 6.45 4.50 -2.93
CA ILE A 23 7.81 4.94 -3.27
C ILE A 23 7.90 6.46 -3.17
N ILE A 24 6.95 7.19 -3.78
CA ILE A 24 6.90 8.65 -3.71
C ILE A 24 6.78 9.10 -2.26
N HIS A 25 5.89 8.51 -1.47
CA HIS A 25 5.71 8.87 -0.07
C HIS A 25 7.00 8.72 0.75
N PHE A 26 7.69 7.58 0.64
CA PHE A 26 8.95 7.35 1.37
C PHE A 26 10.11 8.19 0.84
N ALA A 27 10.19 8.41 -0.48
CA ALA A 27 11.17 9.29 -1.09
C ALA A 27 11.01 10.73 -0.59
N VAL A 28 9.78 11.25 -0.59
CA VAL A 28 9.48 12.59 -0.06
C VAL A 28 9.76 12.65 1.44
N ARG A 29 9.43 11.62 2.22
CA ARG A 29 9.78 11.57 3.65
C ARG A 29 11.29 11.72 3.87
N LYS A 30 12.10 10.98 3.09
CA LYS A 30 13.56 10.99 3.19
C LYS A 30 14.17 12.36 2.92
N TRP A 31 13.64 13.10 1.93
CA TRP A 31 14.24 14.37 1.49
C TRP A 31 13.53 15.62 2.02
N ASN A 32 12.26 15.52 2.38
CA ASN A 32 11.43 16.64 2.82
C ASN A 32 10.36 16.18 3.83
N LEU A 33 10.81 15.89 5.04
CA LEU A 33 9.94 15.46 6.15
C LEU A 33 8.84 16.48 6.44
N TYR A 34 9.11 17.78 6.31
CA TYR A 34 8.13 18.84 6.52
C TYR A 34 6.92 18.70 5.57
N LEU A 35 7.16 18.35 4.29
CA LEU A 35 6.07 18.15 3.33
C LEU A 35 5.21 16.95 3.70
N ILE A 36 5.82 15.85 4.16
CA ILE A 36 5.07 14.68 4.67
C ILE A 36 4.29 14.99 5.93
N MET A 37 4.82 15.78 6.86
CA MET A 37 4.05 16.17 8.05
C MET A 37 2.81 17.01 7.70
N ARG A 38 2.88 17.82 6.64
CA ARG A 38 1.77 18.68 6.22
C ARG A 38 0.76 17.97 5.31
N TYR A 39 1.22 17.11 4.41
CA TYR A 39 0.41 16.53 3.34
C TYR A 39 0.41 14.99 3.31
N GLY A 40 1.08 14.33 4.25
CA GLY A 40 1.16 12.86 4.30
C GLY A 40 -0.20 12.19 4.46
N TRP A 41 -1.19 12.90 5.01
CA TRP A 41 -2.57 12.43 5.11
C TRP A 41 -3.22 12.11 3.76
N ILE A 42 -2.73 12.69 2.66
CA ILE A 42 -3.22 12.40 1.30
C ILE A 42 -3.03 10.93 0.96
N PHE A 43 -1.92 10.32 1.40
CA PHE A 43 -1.69 8.89 1.21
C PHE A 43 -2.72 8.04 1.95
N TYR A 44 -3.15 8.46 3.14
CA TYR A 44 -4.21 7.77 3.86
C TYR A 44 -5.57 7.92 3.16
N ALA A 45 -5.88 9.09 2.61
CA ALA A 45 -7.12 9.32 1.85
C ALA A 45 -7.18 8.46 0.57
N PHE A 46 -6.03 8.14 -0.03
CA PHE A 46 -5.93 7.24 -1.19
C PHE A 46 -6.52 5.84 -0.93
N SER A 47 -6.61 5.41 0.33
CA SER A 47 -7.24 4.14 0.70
C SER A 47 -8.74 4.07 0.38
N ILE A 48 -9.43 5.21 0.28
CA ILE A 48 -10.85 5.24 -0.12
C ILE A 48 -10.99 4.76 -1.56
N ALA A 49 -10.12 5.24 -2.46
CA ALA A 49 -10.10 4.79 -3.85
C ALA A 49 -9.74 3.28 -3.93
N ALA A 50 -8.88 2.80 -3.03
CA ALA A 50 -8.56 1.38 -2.92
C ALA A 50 -9.78 0.51 -2.61
N VAL A 51 -10.61 0.95 -1.66
CA VAL A 51 -11.86 0.27 -1.30
C VAL A 51 -12.83 0.24 -2.49
N VAL A 52 -12.94 1.35 -3.23
CA VAL A 52 -13.78 1.40 -4.44
C VAL A 52 -13.30 0.38 -5.49
N VAL A 53 -11.99 0.32 -5.76
CA VAL A 53 -11.43 -0.68 -6.68
C VAL A 53 -11.67 -2.11 -6.19
N SER A 54 -11.47 -2.35 -4.89
CA SER A 54 -11.78 -3.63 -4.26
C SER A 54 -13.25 -4.05 -4.43
N PHE A 55 -14.19 -3.13 -4.25
CA PHE A 55 -15.61 -3.39 -4.50
C PHE A 55 -15.88 -3.73 -5.97
N ILE A 56 -15.28 -3.00 -6.92
CA ILE A 56 -15.43 -3.29 -8.36
C ILE A 56 -14.92 -4.70 -8.68
N LEU A 57 -13.76 -5.09 -8.13
CA LEU A 57 -13.19 -6.42 -8.33
C LEU A 57 -14.03 -7.53 -7.69
N LEU A 58 -14.58 -7.28 -6.49
CA LEU A 58 -15.49 -8.19 -5.80
C LEU A 58 -16.78 -8.40 -6.60
N LEU A 59 -17.44 -7.32 -7.02
CA LEU A 59 -18.67 -7.39 -7.83
C LEU A 59 -18.41 -7.97 -9.23
N GLY A 60 -17.19 -7.83 -9.74
CA GLY A 60 -16.72 -8.48 -10.97
C GLY A 60 -16.44 -9.98 -10.82
N GLY A 61 -16.64 -10.57 -9.63
CA GLY A 61 -16.50 -12.01 -9.39
C GLY A 61 -15.06 -12.50 -9.21
N LYS A 62 -14.08 -11.60 -9.00
CA LYS A 62 -12.69 -12.01 -8.75
C LYS A 62 -12.55 -12.63 -7.37
N THR A 63 -11.58 -13.53 -7.24
CA THR A 63 -11.27 -14.20 -5.96
C THR A 63 -10.77 -13.20 -4.92
N TRP A 64 -10.91 -13.56 -3.64
CA TRP A 64 -10.52 -12.74 -2.48
C TRP A 64 -9.09 -12.20 -2.55
N SER A 65 -8.18 -12.97 -3.16
CA SER A 65 -6.79 -12.57 -3.38
C SER A 65 -6.66 -11.23 -4.10
N PHE A 66 -7.57 -10.89 -5.02
CA PHE A 66 -7.48 -9.66 -5.82
C PHE A 66 -8.12 -8.43 -5.16
N TRP A 67 -9.13 -8.60 -4.31
CA TRP A 67 -9.87 -7.46 -3.76
C TRP A 67 -9.61 -7.21 -2.27
N LEU A 68 -9.07 -8.16 -1.52
CA LEU A 68 -8.90 -7.97 -0.07
C LEU A 68 -7.86 -6.89 0.28
N GLY A 69 -6.87 -6.68 -0.59
CA GLY A 69 -5.79 -5.70 -0.40
C GLY A 69 -6.28 -4.26 -0.15
N GLY A 70 -7.32 -3.80 -0.85
CA GLY A 70 -7.86 -2.45 -0.64
C GLY A 70 -8.56 -2.26 0.69
N PHE A 71 -9.24 -3.29 1.20
CA PHE A 71 -9.85 -3.25 2.53
C PHE A 71 -8.80 -3.26 3.64
N ILE A 72 -7.76 -4.09 3.50
CA ILE A 72 -6.63 -4.11 4.44
C ILE A 72 -5.91 -2.74 4.41
N PHE A 73 -5.72 -2.16 3.22
CA PHE A 73 -5.14 -0.83 3.09
C PHE A 73 -5.98 0.21 3.83
N PHE A 74 -7.30 0.17 3.72
CA PHE A 74 -8.17 1.09 4.44
C PHE A 74 -8.03 0.97 5.95
N ILE A 75 -7.98 -0.26 6.48
CA ILE A 75 -7.75 -0.49 7.93
C ILE A 75 -6.38 0.07 8.33
N TRP A 76 -5.34 -0.26 7.56
CA TRP A 76 -3.98 0.24 7.78
C TRP A 76 -3.92 1.76 7.76
N ALA A 77 -4.55 2.39 6.78
CA ALA A 77 -4.56 3.84 6.61
C ALA A 77 -5.29 4.55 7.75
N ASN A 78 -6.43 4.03 8.20
CA ASN A 78 -7.15 4.57 9.35
C ASN A 78 -6.33 4.42 10.63
N PHE A 79 -5.66 3.28 10.82
CA PHE A 79 -4.78 3.06 11.96
C PHE A 79 -3.61 4.05 11.97
N GLY A 80 -2.89 4.18 10.85
CA GLY A 80 -1.79 5.12 10.67
C GLY A 80 -2.20 6.57 10.85
N PHE A 81 -3.29 6.99 10.20
CA PHE A 81 -3.84 8.34 10.34
C PHE A 81 -4.21 8.66 11.79
N THR A 82 -4.86 7.73 12.49
CA THR A 82 -5.27 7.93 13.88
C THR A 82 -4.06 8.12 14.78
N VAL A 83 -3.08 7.23 14.68
CA VAL A 83 -1.87 7.30 15.51
C VAL A 83 -1.07 8.59 15.23
N GLU A 84 -0.86 8.93 13.96
CA GLU A 84 0.03 10.02 13.57
C GLU A 84 -0.62 11.41 13.62
N TYR A 85 -1.87 11.55 13.17
CA TYR A 85 -2.52 12.86 13.01
C TYR A 85 -3.52 13.18 14.12
N VAL A 86 -4.25 12.18 14.62
CA VAL A 86 -5.25 12.37 15.67
C VAL A 86 -4.60 12.32 17.05
N MET A 87 -3.87 11.24 17.34
CA MET A 87 -3.23 11.04 18.65
C MET A 87 -1.84 11.66 18.73
N ARG A 88 -1.17 11.88 17.59
CA ARG A 88 0.18 12.47 17.48
C ARG A 88 1.20 11.76 18.37
N ILE A 89 1.12 10.43 18.44
CA ILE A 89 2.04 9.62 19.25
C ILE A 89 3.32 9.42 18.46
N GLU A 90 4.47 9.75 19.06
CA GLU A 90 5.77 9.30 18.56
C GLU A 90 5.97 7.84 18.97
N TRP A 91 5.92 6.93 18.00
CA TRP A 91 5.95 5.48 18.24
C TRP A 91 7.14 4.77 17.59
N ARG A 92 8.00 5.53 16.91
CA ARG A 92 9.15 4.99 16.16
C ARG A 92 10.48 5.20 16.88
N ASP A 93 10.60 6.24 17.69
CA ASP A 93 11.79 6.53 18.50
C ASP A 93 11.40 7.10 19.87
N PRO A 94 11.47 6.30 20.96
CA PRO A 94 11.74 4.86 20.99
C PRO A 94 10.57 4.04 20.39
N ILE A 95 10.85 2.81 19.95
CA ILE A 95 9.84 1.94 19.33
C ILE A 95 8.74 1.56 20.34
N SER A 96 7.50 1.95 20.05
CA SER A 96 6.31 1.48 20.76
C SER A 96 5.76 0.23 20.07
N TRP A 97 6.17 -0.94 20.56
CA TRP A 97 5.78 -2.25 20.01
C TRP A 97 4.27 -2.47 19.80
N PRO A 98 3.37 -2.04 20.71
CA PRO A 98 1.94 -2.20 20.53
C PRO A 98 1.37 -1.45 19.31
N ILE A 99 2.07 -0.43 18.81
CA ILE A 99 1.71 0.31 17.61
C ILE A 99 2.53 -0.16 16.42
N PHE A 100 3.83 -0.37 16.62
CA PHE A 100 4.78 -0.75 15.58
C PHE A 100 4.42 -2.09 14.93
N ALA A 101 4.16 -3.13 15.73
CA ALA A 101 3.84 -4.45 15.23
C ALA A 101 2.58 -4.49 14.36
N PRO A 102 1.40 -4.00 14.81
CA PRO A 102 0.21 -4.00 13.97
C PRO A 102 0.37 -3.09 12.75
N TYR A 103 1.06 -1.95 12.87
CA TYR A 103 1.32 -1.08 11.72
C TYR A 103 2.08 -1.81 10.62
N VAL A 104 3.21 -2.44 10.97
CA VAL A 104 4.07 -3.15 10.00
C VAL A 104 3.36 -4.36 9.43
N LEU A 105 2.60 -5.10 10.25
CA LEU A 105 1.84 -6.25 9.78
C LEU A 105 0.77 -5.84 8.76
N LEU A 106 0.00 -4.79 9.05
CA LEU A 106 -1.03 -4.27 8.14
C LEU A 106 -0.42 -3.70 6.86
N TYR A 107 0.71 -3.00 6.96
CA TYR A 107 1.48 -2.55 5.80
C TYR A 107 1.91 -3.72 4.92
N LEU A 108 2.59 -4.72 5.50
CA LEU A 108 3.09 -5.88 4.76
C LEU A 108 1.94 -6.66 4.14
N ALA A 109 0.87 -6.92 4.90
CA ALA A 109 -0.33 -7.57 4.38
C ALA A 109 -0.87 -6.82 3.16
N THR A 110 -1.07 -5.50 3.26
CA THR A 110 -1.53 -4.68 2.13
C THR A 110 -0.66 -4.87 0.89
N VAL A 111 0.66 -4.75 1.05
CA VAL A 111 1.61 -4.88 -0.08
C VAL A 111 1.59 -6.31 -0.65
N MET A 112 1.57 -7.35 0.18
CA MET A 112 1.54 -8.74 -0.28
C MET A 112 0.25 -9.03 -1.08
N PHE A 113 -0.89 -8.47 -0.67
CA PHE A 113 -2.14 -8.63 -1.40
C PHE A 113 -2.18 -7.90 -2.75
N TYR A 114 -1.41 -6.84 -2.94
CA TYR A 114 -1.23 -6.25 -4.26
C TYR A 114 -0.18 -6.95 -5.11
N TRP A 115 0.80 -7.59 -4.47
CA TRP A 115 1.91 -8.25 -5.14
C TRP A 115 1.63 -9.70 -5.54
N TRP A 116 1.31 -10.57 -4.59
CA TRP A 116 1.22 -12.02 -4.82
C TRP A 116 0.23 -12.43 -5.91
N PRO A 117 -0.99 -11.84 -6.01
CA PRO A 117 -1.91 -12.19 -7.08
C PRO A 117 -1.39 -11.87 -8.48
N LEU A 118 -0.38 -10.99 -8.62
CA LEU A 118 0.27 -10.75 -9.91
C LEU A 118 0.93 -12.01 -10.46
N ALA A 119 1.37 -12.95 -9.61
CA ALA A 119 1.92 -14.23 -10.09
C ALA A 119 0.87 -15.10 -10.79
N LEU A 120 -0.40 -14.95 -10.42
CA LEU A 120 -1.53 -15.65 -11.05
C LEU A 120 -1.91 -15.04 -12.41
N ILE A 121 -1.60 -13.76 -12.61
CA ILE A 121 -1.82 -13.05 -13.89
C ILE A 121 -0.61 -13.21 -14.81
N SER A 122 0.59 -12.84 -14.33
CA SER A 122 1.82 -12.79 -15.12
C SER A 122 3.07 -12.76 -14.23
N ARG A 123 3.92 -13.78 -14.37
CA ARG A 123 5.21 -13.86 -13.64
C ARG A 123 6.12 -12.65 -13.90
N PRO A 124 6.28 -12.14 -15.14
CA PRO A 124 7.01 -10.89 -15.38
C PRO A 124 6.53 -9.71 -14.51
N LEU A 125 5.21 -9.47 -14.43
CA LEU A 125 4.66 -8.38 -13.61
C LEU A 125 5.00 -8.56 -12.13
N TRP A 126 4.95 -9.81 -11.65
CA TRP A 126 5.32 -10.13 -10.28
C TRP A 126 6.79 -9.79 -9.96
N TYR A 127 7.72 -10.07 -10.89
CA TYR A 127 9.13 -9.70 -10.71
C TYR A 127 9.36 -8.20 -10.77
N VAL A 128 8.69 -7.48 -11.68
CA VAL A 128 8.78 -6.01 -11.73
C VAL A 128 8.28 -5.41 -10.42
N TYR A 129 7.16 -5.91 -9.89
CA TYR A 129 6.64 -5.47 -8.60
C TYR A 129 7.63 -5.76 -7.47
N ALA A 130 8.33 -6.91 -7.48
CA ALA A 130 9.36 -7.24 -6.50
C ALA A 130 10.48 -6.20 -6.45
N VAL A 131 10.94 -5.73 -7.61
CA VAL A 131 11.97 -4.67 -7.70
C VAL A 131 11.45 -3.36 -7.08
N LEU A 132 10.21 -2.97 -7.40
CA LEU A 132 9.59 -1.79 -6.82
C LEU A 132 9.38 -1.92 -5.30
N PHE A 133 9.07 -3.13 -4.83
CA PHE A 133 8.94 -3.43 -3.40
C PHE A 133 10.27 -3.27 -2.67
N ILE A 134 11.36 -3.81 -3.22
CA ILE A 134 12.71 -3.64 -2.67
C ILE A 134 13.08 -2.15 -2.62
N ALA A 135 12.87 -1.41 -3.71
CA ALA A 135 13.12 0.03 -3.77
C ALA A 135 12.34 0.79 -2.69
N SER A 136 11.03 0.50 -2.53
CA SER A 136 10.20 1.12 -1.49
C SER A 136 10.67 0.78 -0.08
N THR A 137 11.14 -0.45 0.15
CA THR A 137 11.60 -0.91 1.46
C THR A 137 12.90 -0.23 1.85
N VAL A 138 13.85 -0.12 0.93
CA VAL A 138 15.11 0.62 1.16
C VAL A 138 14.82 2.09 1.46
N LEU A 139 13.90 2.72 0.73
CA LEU A 139 13.50 4.10 1.00
C LEU A 139 12.84 4.25 2.37
N ASN A 140 11.93 3.34 2.74
CA ASN A 140 11.26 3.37 4.03
C ASN A 140 12.26 3.29 5.19
N VAL A 141 13.15 2.29 5.17
CA VAL A 141 14.15 2.07 6.22
C VAL A 141 15.14 3.22 6.31
N THR A 142 15.60 3.76 5.18
CA THR A 142 16.57 4.89 5.16
C THR A 142 15.94 6.27 5.40
N SER A 143 14.62 6.34 5.54
CA SER A 143 13.88 7.58 5.85
C SER A 143 13.58 7.78 7.33
N HIS A 144 13.96 6.79 8.15
CA HIS A 144 13.85 6.77 9.61
C HIS A 144 15.24 6.92 10.23
#